data_AF-A0A369N8B2-F1
#
_entry.id   AF-A0A369N8B2-F1
#
_cell.length_a   1.000
_cell.length_b   1.000
_cell.length_c   1.000
_cell.angle_alpha   90.00
_cell.angle_beta   90.00
_cell.angle_gamma   90.00
#
_symmetry.space_group_name_H-M   'P 1'
#
loop_
_entity.id
_entity.type
_entity.pdbx_description
1 polymer ?
#
loop_
_entity_poly.entity_id
_entity_poly.type
_entity_poly.pdbx_seq_one_letter_code
_entity_poly.pdbx_strand_id
1 'polypeptide(L)'
;MGSCDEEDCRRIGAVGDDGPDLASSPFELGINLLSDCQARGVGSEAMRAFLLGFEEVVGPTGFVAKIEAANGNSRRMSRRLGFRLTGIEAFLTEDPQVLRSLEESRLSCIDEAICALAEELGVEPRTLLSHVLVFEKDPTREEELG
;
A
#
# COMPACT_ATOMS: atom_id res chain seq x y z
N MET A 1 16.38 -27.34 23.79
CA MET A 1 15.36 -26.29 23.98
C MET A 1 16.12 -25.03 24.35
N GLY A 2 16.41 -24.17 23.37
CA GLY A 2 17.03 -22.87 23.64
C GLY A 2 15.92 -21.88 23.93
N SER A 3 15.97 -21.21 25.08
CA SER A 3 15.17 -20.01 25.31
C SER A 3 15.60 -18.98 24.27
N CYS A 4 14.66 -18.50 23.47
CA CYS A 4 14.82 -17.18 22.88
C CYS A 4 14.65 -16.22 24.05
N ASP A 5 15.77 -15.70 24.56
CA ASP A 5 15.74 -14.66 25.57
C ASP A 5 14.97 -13.47 24.97
N GLU A 6 13.91 -13.01 25.65
CA GLU A 6 13.04 -11.88 25.25
C GLU A 6 13.75 -10.51 25.30
N GLU A 7 15.07 -10.50 25.52
CA GLU A 7 15.90 -9.30 25.54
C GLU A 7 16.49 -9.04 24.15
N ASP A 8 15.76 -8.24 23.37
CA ASP A 8 16.20 -7.05 22.59
C ASP A 8 15.26 -6.80 21.39
N CYS A 9 13.96 -7.10 21.55
CA CYS A 9 12.94 -6.85 20.53
C CYS A 9 12.62 -5.35 20.42
N ARG A 10 13.44 -4.61 19.67
CA ARG A 10 13.14 -3.22 19.29
C ARG A 10 11.92 -3.17 18.35
N ARG A 11 10.92 -2.35 18.65
CA ARG A 11 9.85 -2.02 17.70
C ARG A 11 10.41 -1.25 16.50
N ILE A 12 10.19 -1.78 15.30
CA ILE A 12 10.70 -1.21 14.03
C ILE A 12 9.60 -0.64 13.13
N GLY A 13 8.32 -0.84 13.46
CA GLY A 13 7.18 -0.37 12.68
C GLY A 13 5.87 -1.00 13.11
N ALA A 14 4.84 -0.82 12.28
CA ALA A 14 3.52 -1.42 12.42
C ALA A 14 2.92 -1.74 11.04
N VAL A 15 2.08 -2.78 11.00
CA VAL A 15 1.24 -3.17 9.87
C VAL A 15 -0.13 -3.54 10.43
N GLY A 16 -1.20 -3.20 9.72
CA GLY A 16 -2.56 -3.39 10.21
C GLY A 16 -3.63 -3.11 9.16
N ASP A 17 -4.88 -3.33 9.58
CA ASP A 17 -6.05 -2.84 8.86
C ASP A 17 -6.32 -1.37 9.25
N ASP A 18 -6.32 -0.49 8.25
CA ASP A 18 -6.64 0.95 8.32
C ASP A 18 -8.10 1.21 7.85
N GLY A 19 -8.87 0.15 7.61
CA GLY A 19 -10.26 0.22 7.18
C GLY A 19 -11.18 0.82 8.26
N PRO A 20 -12.31 1.44 7.85
CA PRO A 20 -13.26 2.04 8.80
C PRO A 20 -14.07 0.99 9.58
N ASP A 21 -14.14 -0.26 9.10
CA ASP A 21 -14.90 -1.34 9.72
C ASP A 21 -14.26 -2.72 9.43
N LEU A 22 -13.97 -3.48 10.49
CA LEU A 22 -13.43 -4.84 10.41
C LEU A 22 -14.44 -5.86 9.87
N ALA A 23 -15.72 -5.50 9.74
CA ALA A 23 -16.72 -6.31 9.06
C ALA A 23 -16.75 -6.06 7.54
N SER A 24 -16.01 -5.05 7.06
CA SER A 24 -15.94 -4.72 5.63
C SER A 24 -14.81 -5.48 4.95
N SER A 25 -15.10 -6.03 3.77
CA SER A 25 -14.13 -6.66 2.88
C SER A 25 -14.22 -5.97 1.52
N PRO A 26 -13.09 -5.63 0.88
CA PRO A 26 -11.71 -5.95 1.26
C PRO A 26 -11.18 -5.12 2.44
N PHE A 27 -10.23 -5.69 3.20
CA PHE A 27 -9.53 -5.01 4.31
C PHE A 27 -8.49 -4.02 3.77
N GLU A 28 -8.43 -2.81 4.33
CA GLU A 28 -7.50 -1.76 3.88
C GLU A 28 -6.19 -1.85 4.65
N LEU A 29 -5.06 -2.01 3.98
CA LEU A 29 -3.78 -2.27 4.63
C LEU A 29 -2.91 -1.03 4.76
N GLY A 30 -2.44 -0.80 5.98
CA GLY A 30 -1.42 0.18 6.33
C GLY A 30 -0.09 -0.46 6.71
N ILE A 31 1.03 0.15 6.33
CA ILE A 31 2.34 -0.18 6.89
C ILE A 31 3.19 1.07 7.07
N ASN A 32 3.81 1.19 8.25
CA ASN A 32 4.78 2.23 8.54
C ASN A 32 5.99 1.65 9.26
N LEU A 33 7.19 2.00 8.78
CA LEU A 33 8.46 1.56 9.37
C LEU A 33 9.28 2.77 9.82
N LEU A 34 10.00 2.61 10.93
CA LEU A 34 11.03 3.57 11.34
C LEU A 34 12.03 3.76 10.20
N SER A 35 12.48 5.00 10.01
CA SER A 35 13.31 5.40 8.87
C SER A 35 14.62 4.61 8.75
N ASP A 36 15.23 4.23 9.88
CA ASP A 36 16.44 3.41 9.95
C ASP A 36 16.21 1.91 9.64
N CYS A 37 14.95 1.51 9.49
CA CYS A 37 14.51 0.16 9.18
C CYS A 37 13.93 0.01 7.76
N GLN A 38 13.83 1.10 6.99
CA GLN A 38 13.35 1.11 5.61
C GLN A 38 14.42 0.60 4.63
N ALA A 39 14.02 0.29 3.39
CA ALA A 39 14.90 -0.17 2.29
C ALA A 39 15.73 -1.45 2.56
N ARG A 40 15.38 -2.23 3.58
CA ARG A 40 16.08 -3.46 3.99
C ARG A 40 15.26 -4.74 3.80
N GLY A 41 14.17 -4.68 3.02
CA GLY A 41 13.24 -5.80 2.82
C GLY A 41 12.24 -6.02 3.96
N VAL A 42 12.47 -5.41 5.13
CA VAL A 42 11.62 -5.54 6.33
C VAL A 42 10.13 -5.34 6.06
N GLY A 43 9.76 -4.35 5.24
CA GLY A 43 8.36 -4.08 4.94
C GLY A 43 7.66 -5.21 4.19
N SER A 44 8.36 -5.86 3.27
CA SER A 44 7.82 -7.01 2.52
C SER A 44 7.61 -8.21 3.43
N GLU A 45 8.56 -8.50 4.31
CA GLU A 45 8.45 -9.60 5.28
C GLU A 45 7.33 -9.33 6.30
N ALA A 46 7.27 -8.12 6.86
CA ALA A 46 6.23 -7.74 7.82
C ALA A 46 4.83 -7.82 7.20
N MET A 47 4.65 -7.30 5.98
CA MET A 47 3.37 -7.36 5.28
C MET A 47 2.98 -8.81 4.93
N ARG A 48 3.92 -9.64 4.45
CA ARG A 48 3.66 -11.06 4.18
C ARG A 48 3.21 -11.79 5.45
N ALA A 49 3.94 -11.60 6.55
CA ALA A 49 3.61 -12.22 7.83
C ALA A 49 2.23 -11.78 8.33
N PHE A 50 1.89 -10.50 8.17
CA PHE A 50 0.56 -9.98 8.51
C PHE A 50 -0.54 -10.64 7.68
N LEU A 51 -0.40 -10.65 6.34
CA LEU A 51 -1.41 -11.25 5.45
C LEU A 51 -1.72 -12.71 5.83
N LEU A 52 -0.66 -13.53 5.99
CA LEU A 52 -0.79 -14.93 6.37
C LEU A 52 -1.47 -15.09 7.74
N GLY A 53 -0.99 -14.36 8.75
CA GLY A 53 -1.57 -14.43 10.10
C GLY A 53 -2.99 -13.90 10.17
N PHE A 54 -3.34 -12.93 9.33
CA PHE A 54 -4.69 -12.39 9.24
C PHE A 54 -5.65 -13.43 8.66
N GLU A 55 -5.30 -14.05 7.53
CA GLU A 55 -6.08 -15.11 6.88
C GLU A 55 -6.21 -16.38 7.74
N GLU A 56 -5.21 -16.69 8.58
CA GLU A 56 -5.32 -17.78 9.58
C GLU A 56 -6.47 -17.56 10.57
N VAL A 57 -6.78 -16.30 10.89
CA VAL A 57 -7.83 -15.93 11.85
C VAL A 57 -9.18 -15.76 11.17
N VAL A 58 -9.23 -15.08 10.02
CA VAL A 58 -10.49 -14.67 9.37
C VAL A 58 -10.90 -15.57 8.19
N GLY A 59 -10.01 -16.46 7.75
CA GLY A 59 -10.14 -17.21 6.49
C GLY A 59 -9.67 -16.42 5.27
N PRO A 60 -9.76 -17.01 4.06
CA PRO A 60 -9.37 -16.35 2.82
C PRO A 60 -10.14 -15.03 2.62
N THR A 61 -9.42 -13.91 2.48
CA THR A 61 -10.03 -12.59 2.35
C THR A 61 -9.33 -11.67 1.35
N GLY A 62 -10.06 -10.66 0.86
CA GLY A 62 -9.51 -9.63 0.00
C GLY A 62 -8.82 -8.52 0.77
N PHE A 63 -7.81 -7.93 0.14
CA PHE A 63 -7.07 -6.81 0.68
C PHE A 63 -6.97 -5.68 -0.34
N VAL A 64 -6.99 -4.45 0.15
CA VAL A 64 -6.72 -3.24 -0.61
C VAL A 64 -5.58 -2.46 0.04
N ALA A 65 -4.72 -1.86 -0.77
CA ALA A 65 -3.67 -0.95 -0.31
C ALA A 65 -3.74 0.34 -1.12
N LYS A 66 -3.88 1.47 -0.41
CA LYS A 66 -3.92 2.81 -1.01
C LYS A 66 -2.55 3.46 -0.91
N ILE A 67 -1.93 3.77 -2.04
CA ILE A 67 -0.51 4.16 -2.11
C ILE A 67 -0.33 5.44 -2.92
N GLU A 68 0.32 6.45 -2.34
CA GLU A 68 0.69 7.66 -3.09
C GLU A 68 1.55 7.32 -4.32
N ALA A 69 1.32 8.00 -5.45
CA ALA A 69 2.02 7.73 -6.70
C ALA A 69 3.55 7.88 -6.58
N ALA A 70 4.03 8.82 -5.76
CA ALA A 70 5.44 9.02 -5.50
C ALA A 70 6.09 7.89 -4.67
N ASN A 71 5.31 7.07 -3.95
CA ASN A 71 5.83 6.01 -3.10
C ASN A 71 6.20 4.75 -3.88
N GLY A 72 7.29 4.83 -4.65
CA GLY A 72 7.80 3.72 -5.46
C GLY A 72 8.17 2.46 -4.66
N ASN A 73 8.55 2.60 -3.39
CA ASN A 73 8.89 1.46 -2.55
C ASN A 73 7.67 0.62 -2.21
N SER A 74 6.60 1.23 -1.72
CA SER A 74 5.35 0.52 -1.42
C SER A 74 4.72 -0.05 -2.69
N ARG A 75 4.73 0.67 -3.82
CA ARG A 75 4.24 0.14 -5.11
C ARG A 75 4.95 -1.14 -5.53
N ARG A 76 6.28 -1.17 -5.45
CA ARG A 76 7.08 -2.37 -5.78
C ARG A 76 6.81 -3.52 -4.81
N MET A 77 6.68 -3.22 -3.52
CA MET A 77 6.34 -4.20 -2.50
C MET A 77 4.97 -4.82 -2.75
N SER A 78 3.93 -4.02 -2.96
CA SER A 78 2.57 -4.51 -3.21
C SER A 78 2.52 -5.41 -4.44
N ARG A 79 3.17 -5.02 -5.55
CA ARG A 79 3.29 -5.89 -6.74
C ARG A 79 3.96 -7.23 -6.43
N ARG A 80 5.05 -7.24 -5.64
CA ARG A 80 5.74 -8.48 -5.22
C ARG A 80 4.90 -9.38 -4.32
N LEU A 81 3.95 -8.81 -3.58
CA LEU A 81 3.03 -9.54 -2.71
C LEU A 81 1.75 -9.98 -3.44
N GLY A 82 1.69 -9.80 -4.76
CA GLY A 82 0.57 -10.23 -5.60
C GLY A 82 -0.59 -9.24 -5.67
N PHE A 83 -0.43 -8.02 -5.16
CA PHE A 83 -1.41 -6.97 -5.38
C PHE A 83 -1.29 -6.42 -6.80
N ARG A 84 -2.42 -6.09 -7.40
CA ARG A 84 -2.48 -5.45 -8.72
C ARG A 84 -3.00 -4.04 -8.60
N LEU A 85 -2.44 -3.13 -9.38
CA LEU A 85 -2.97 -1.79 -9.55
C LEU A 85 -4.32 -1.88 -10.26
N THR A 86 -5.41 -1.47 -9.61
CA THR A 86 -6.77 -1.53 -10.16
C THR A 86 -7.34 -0.17 -10.50
N GLY A 87 -6.81 0.91 -9.91
CA GLY A 87 -7.25 2.26 -10.23
C GLY A 87 -6.64 3.32 -9.33
N ILE A 88 -7.37 4.43 -9.21
CA ILE A 88 -7.04 5.57 -8.35
C ILE A 88 -8.27 6.02 -7.56
N GLU A 89 -8.04 6.60 -6.39
CA GLU A 89 -9.08 7.14 -5.51
C GLU A 89 -8.64 8.48 -4.93
N ALA A 90 -9.59 9.39 -4.71
CA ALA A 90 -9.30 10.66 -4.05
C ALA A 90 -8.95 10.39 -2.57
N PHE A 91 -7.76 10.81 -2.14
CA PHE A 91 -7.21 10.35 -0.86
C PHE A 91 -7.84 11.01 0.37
N LEU A 92 -8.05 12.34 0.30
CA LEU A 92 -8.43 13.15 1.46
C LEU A 92 -9.86 13.68 1.39
N THR A 93 -10.35 13.91 0.19
CA THR A 93 -11.63 14.58 -0.05
C THR A 93 -12.03 14.46 -1.51
N GLU A 94 -13.33 14.52 -1.78
CA GLU A 94 -13.87 14.65 -3.13
C GLU A 94 -14.09 16.12 -3.55
N ASP A 95 -13.79 17.10 -2.67
CA ASP A 95 -13.95 18.53 -2.99
C ASP A 95 -13.01 18.95 -4.13
N PRO A 96 -13.53 19.33 -5.32
CA PRO A 96 -12.71 19.68 -6.47
C PRO A 96 -11.79 20.89 -6.24
N GLN A 97 -12.14 21.81 -5.34
CA GLN A 97 -11.29 22.97 -5.04
C GLN A 97 -10.07 22.56 -4.24
N VAL A 98 -10.25 21.66 -3.27
CA VAL A 98 -9.16 21.13 -2.46
C VAL A 98 -8.25 20.25 -3.31
N LEU A 99 -8.82 19.38 -4.15
CA LEU A 99 -8.05 18.55 -5.07
C LEU A 99 -7.18 19.40 -6.00
N ARG A 100 -7.75 20.43 -6.64
CA ARG A 100 -6.97 21.36 -7.47
C ARG A 100 -5.86 22.08 -6.71
N SER A 101 -6.14 22.51 -5.48
CA SER A 101 -5.14 23.19 -4.64
C SER A 101 -3.98 22.26 -4.28
N LEU A 102 -4.27 20.99 -3.99
CA LEU A 102 -3.24 19.96 -3.76
C LEU A 102 -2.39 19.75 -5.01
N GLU A 103 -3.03 19.61 -6.18
CA GLU A 103 -2.34 19.42 -7.45
C GLU A 103 -1.40 20.61 -7.77
N GLU A 104 -1.89 21.84 -7.61
CA GLU A 104 -1.10 23.05 -7.85
C GLU A 104 0.11 23.14 -6.93
N SER A 105 -0.06 22.79 -5.65
CA SER A 105 1.03 22.80 -4.67
C SER A 105 2.11 21.75 -4.94
N ARG A 106 1.82 20.73 -5.76
CA ARG A 106 2.66 19.55 -5.99
C ARG A 106 3.10 19.38 -7.45
N LEU A 107 2.91 20.38 -8.30
CA LEU A 107 3.27 20.27 -9.73
C LEU A 107 4.74 19.90 -9.96
N SER A 108 5.64 20.29 -9.07
CA SER A 108 7.06 19.92 -9.12
C SER A 108 7.34 18.44 -8.86
N CYS A 109 6.36 17.67 -8.36
CA CYS A 109 6.46 16.24 -8.16
C CYS A 109 6.18 15.43 -9.43
N ILE A 110 5.76 16.05 -10.53
CA ILE A 110 5.57 15.37 -11.82
C ILE A 110 6.96 15.09 -12.42
N ASP A 111 7.35 13.82 -12.38
CA ASP A 111 8.55 13.29 -13.02
C ASP A 111 8.19 12.24 -14.09
N GLU A 112 9.20 11.66 -14.74
CA GLU A 112 9.01 10.62 -15.75
C GLU A 112 8.26 9.40 -15.21
N ALA A 113 8.44 9.05 -13.93
CA ALA A 113 7.79 7.90 -13.32
C ALA A 113 6.30 8.17 -13.04
N ILE A 114 5.93 9.40 -12.68
CA ILE A 114 4.54 9.84 -12.57
C ILE A 114 3.88 9.87 -13.95
N CYS A 115 4.57 10.39 -14.98
CA CYS A 115 4.06 10.41 -16.35
C CYS A 115 3.79 8.99 -16.88
N ALA A 116 4.73 8.07 -16.72
CA ALA A 116 4.56 6.68 -17.15
C ALA A 116 3.40 5.99 -16.43
N LEU A 117 3.21 6.28 -15.14
CA LEU A 117 2.10 5.71 -14.37
C LEU A 117 0.75 6.28 -14.82
N ALA A 118 0.69 7.57 -15.10
CA ALA A 118 -0.51 8.22 -15.62
C ALA A 118 -0.90 7.64 -16.98
N GLU A 119 0.08 7.35 -17.84
CA GLU A 119 -0.13 6.65 -19.11
C GLU A 119 -0.67 5.22 -18.90
N GLU A 120 -0.08 4.44 -17.97
CA GLU A 120 -0.58 3.09 -17.59
C GLU A 120 -2.06 3.13 -17.18
N LEU A 121 -2.47 4.19 -16.48
CA LEU A 121 -3.80 4.36 -15.92
C LEU A 121 -4.78 5.11 -16.85
N GLY A 122 -4.31 5.68 -17.96
CA GLY A 122 -5.14 6.50 -18.85
C GLY A 122 -5.66 7.80 -18.21
N VAL A 123 -4.88 8.40 -17.30
CA VAL A 123 -5.22 9.66 -16.60
C VAL A 123 -4.18 10.74 -16.84
N GLU A 124 -4.48 11.99 -16.47
CA GLU A 124 -3.49 13.07 -16.52
C GLU A 124 -2.47 12.93 -15.37
N PRO A 125 -1.17 13.19 -15.59
CA PRO A 125 -0.15 13.14 -14.53
C PRO A 125 -0.49 13.99 -13.32
N ARG A 126 -1.16 15.13 -13.56
CA ARG A 126 -1.62 16.04 -12.51
C ARG A 126 -2.61 15.35 -11.56
N THR A 127 -3.50 14.49 -12.05
CA THR A 127 -4.50 13.79 -11.23
C THR A 127 -3.85 12.94 -10.13
N LEU A 128 -2.67 12.36 -10.41
CA LEU A 128 -1.93 11.53 -9.46
C LEU A 128 -1.35 12.31 -8.27
N LEU A 129 -1.41 13.64 -8.27
CA LEU A 129 -0.91 14.47 -7.17
C LEU A 129 -1.93 14.62 -6.02
N SER A 130 -3.20 14.39 -6.32
CA SER A 130 -4.34 14.49 -5.40
C SER A 130 -5.02 13.14 -5.13
N HIS A 131 -4.62 12.10 -5.87
CA HIS A 131 -5.16 10.75 -5.77
C HIS A 131 -4.11 9.75 -5.30
N VAL A 132 -4.57 8.71 -4.62
CA VAL A 132 -3.79 7.51 -4.32
C VAL A 132 -4.07 6.43 -5.35
N LEU A 133 -3.09 5.56 -5.54
CA LEU A 133 -3.23 4.34 -6.32
C LEU A 133 -3.91 3.28 -5.48
N VAL A 134 -4.87 2.57 -6.07
CA VAL A 134 -5.57 1.46 -5.44
C VAL A 134 -4.94 0.16 -5.92
N PHE A 135 -4.40 -0.60 -4.96
CA PHE A 135 -3.84 -1.93 -5.20
C PHE A 135 -4.72 -2.97 -4.53
N GLU A 136 -5.19 -3.97 -5.26
CA GLU A 136 -6.06 -5.03 -4.74
C GLU A 136 -5.39 -6.40 -4.81
N LYS A 137 -5.62 -7.21 -3.77
CA LYS A 137 -5.29 -8.63 -3.71
C LYS A 137 -6.57 -9.41 -3.44
N ASP A 138 -6.88 -10.32 -4.35
CA ASP A 138 -8.07 -11.17 -4.35
C ASP A 138 -7.74 -12.52 -3.66
N PRO A 139 -8.58 -13.01 -2.72
CA PRO A 139 -8.33 -14.27 -2.02
C PRO A 139 -8.46 -15.51 -2.90
N THR A 140 -9.15 -15.40 -4.03
CA THR A 140 -9.49 -16.54 -4.89
C THR A 140 -8.48 -16.79 -6.00
N ARG A 141 -7.48 -15.91 -6.16
CA ARG A 141 -6.41 -16.08 -7.13
C ARG A 141 -5.24 -16.79 -6.47
N GLU A 142 -5.16 -18.10 -6.69
CA GLU A 142 -3.96 -18.89 -6.42
C GLU A 142 -2.74 -18.18 -7.01
N GLU A 143 -1.65 -18.19 -6.26
CA GLU A 143 -0.36 -17.67 -6.70
C GLU A 143 0.06 -18.37 -8.00
N GLU A 144 -0.12 -17.74 -9.16
CA GLU A 144 0.60 -18.07 -10.40
C GLU A 144 2.10 -17.68 -10.29
N LEU A 145 2.72 -18.00 -9.14
CA LEU A 145 4.14 -17.81 -8.89
C LEU A 145 4.79 -19.20 -8.82
N GLY A 146 5.06 -19.75 -10.00
CA GLY A 146 6.06 -20.80 -10.19
C GLY A 146 7.48 -20.26 -10.11
#